data_AF-A0AAX3M1A7-F1
#
_entry.id   AF-A0AAX3M1A7-F1
#
_cell.length_a   1.000
_cell.length_b   1.000
_cell.length_c   1.000
_cell.angle_alpha   90.00
_cell.angle_beta   90.00
_cell.angle_gamma   90.00
#
_symmetry.space_group_name_H-M   'P 1'
#
loop_
_entity.id
_entity.type
_entity.pdbx_description
1 polymer ?
#
loop_
_entity_poly.entity_id
_entity_poly.type
_entity_poly.pdbx_seq_one_letter_code
_entity_poly.pdbx_strand_id
1 'polypeptide(L)' 'MSPSEPLPKMNGGYKDRFGNLWTKGPSRTQGQSFEWDVQLSRTGKNQLGHFNRDGSHLNVSLDGKITHK' A
#
# COMPACT_ATOMS: atom_id res chain seq x y z
N MET A 1 13.05 -12.79 -1.63
CA MET A 1 11.71 -13.02 -1.05
C MET A 1 11.11 -14.19 -1.77
N SER A 2 10.89 -15.30 -1.09
CA SER A 2 10.06 -16.38 -1.63
C SER A 2 8.58 -16.08 -1.35
N PRO A 3 7.63 -16.51 -2.20
CA PRO A 3 6.20 -16.29 -1.96
C PRO A 3 5.67 -16.92 -0.66
N SER A 4 6.39 -17.92 -0.13
CA SER A 4 6.05 -18.65 1.09
C SER A 4 6.55 -17.98 2.37
N GLU A 5 7.45 -16.99 2.27
CA GLU A 5 7.94 -16.25 3.42
C GLU A 5 7.06 -15.03 3.69
N PRO A 6 6.74 -14.73 4.96
CA PRO A 6 6.02 -13.51 5.29
C PRO A 6 6.84 -12.27 4.90
N LEU A 7 6.13 -11.20 4.51
CA LEU A 7 6.80 -9.94 4.17
C LEU A 7 7.57 -9.38 5.38
N PRO A 8 8.77 -8.82 5.18
CA PRO A 8 9.51 -8.15 6.24
C PRO A 8 8.68 -7.04 6.90
N LYS A 9 8.70 -6.98 8.23
CA LYS A 9 8.06 -5.89 8.98
C LYS A 9 9.01 -4.71 9.13
N MET A 10 8.50 -3.49 8.93
CA MET A 10 9.23 -2.24 9.10
C MET A 10 8.28 -1.14 9.56
N ASN A 11 8.62 -0.37 10.59
CA ASN A 11 7.81 0.76 11.09
C ASN A 11 6.32 0.42 11.30
N GLY A 12 5.99 -0.79 11.77
CA GLY A 12 4.62 -1.23 11.98
C GLY A 12 3.86 -1.69 10.72
N GLY A 13 4.48 -1.67 9.54
CA GLY A 13 3.93 -2.15 8.28
C GLY A 13 4.71 -3.32 7.68
N TYR A 14 4.32 -3.72 6.46
CA TYR A 14 4.94 -4.79 5.67
C TYR A 14 5.62 -4.20 4.43
N LYS A 15 6.87 -4.57 4.20
CA LYS A 15 7.65 -4.09 3.06
C LYS A 15 7.57 -5.07 1.90
N ASP A 16 7.11 -4.60 0.74
CA ASP A 16 7.04 -5.43 -0.47
C ASP A 16 8.37 -5.50 -1.24
N ARG A 17 8.38 -6.30 -2.32
CA ARG A 17 9.57 -6.49 -3.18
C ARG A 17 10.06 -5.23 -3.90
N PHE A 18 9.20 -4.22 -4.06
CA PHE A 18 9.53 -2.93 -4.67
C PHE A 18 9.94 -1.89 -3.60
N GLY A 19 9.86 -2.29 -2.33
CA GLY A 19 10.20 -1.47 -1.18
C GLY A 19 9.08 -0.54 -0.72
N ASN A 20 7.85 -0.69 -1.20
CA ASN A 20 6.71 0.05 -0.66
C ASN A 20 6.39 -0.47 0.73
N LEU A 21 5.88 0.41 1.59
CA LEU A 21 5.49 0.07 2.95
C LEU A 21 3.96 0.05 3.06
N TRP A 22 3.42 -1.11 3.45
CA TRP A 22 1.99 -1.34 3.61
C TRP A 22 1.62 -1.26 5.10
N THR A 23 0.85 -0.25 5.49
CA THR A 23 0.33 -0.09 6.86
C THR A 23 -1.20 -0.15 6.85
N LYS A 24 -1.80 -0.51 8.00
CA LYS A 24 -3.26 -0.43 8.14
C LYS A 24 -3.65 1.04 8.36
N GLY A 25 -4.45 1.59 7.48
CA GLY A 25 -5.05 2.92 7.58
C GLY A 25 -6.52 2.88 7.99
N PRO A 26 -7.18 4.04 8.10
CA PRO A 26 -8.64 4.09 8.28
C PRO A 26 -9.37 3.53 7.05
N SER A 27 -10.53 2.91 7.25
CA SER A 27 -11.36 2.44 6.14
C SER A 27 -12.30 3.53 5.63
N ARG A 28 -12.42 3.67 4.32
CA ARG A 28 -13.50 4.43 3.65
C ARG A 28 -14.37 3.54 2.78
N THR A 29 -13.95 2.29 2.58
CA THR A 29 -14.69 1.26 1.85
C THR A 29 -15.75 0.63 2.76
N GLN A 30 -17.02 0.74 2.35
CA GLN A 30 -18.15 0.22 3.13
C GLN A 30 -18.00 -1.29 3.38
N GLY A 31 -18.15 -1.68 4.65
CA GLY A 31 -18.06 -3.08 5.08
C GLY A 31 -16.63 -3.61 5.26
N GLN A 32 -15.59 -2.81 5.00
CA GLN A 32 -14.20 -3.20 5.27
C GLN A 32 -13.68 -2.53 6.54
N SER A 33 -12.90 -3.26 7.33
CA SER A 33 -12.40 -2.80 8.64
C SER A 33 -11.23 -1.82 8.53
N PHE A 34 -10.48 -1.85 7.44
CA PHE A 34 -9.37 -0.94 7.14
C PHE A 34 -9.11 -0.90 5.62
N GLU A 35 -8.32 0.08 5.19
CA GLU A 35 -7.65 0.09 3.90
C GLU A 35 -6.14 0.02 4.13
N TRP A 36 -5.40 -0.57 3.21
CA TRP A 36 -3.95 -0.48 3.18
C TRP A 36 -3.56 0.94 2.79
N ASP A 37 -2.82 1.61 3.65
CA ASP A 37 -2.07 2.82 3.32
C ASP A 37 -0.69 2.38 2.82
N VAL A 38 -0.46 2.53 1.51
CA VAL A 38 0.75 2.08 0.83
C VAL A 38 1.64 3.28 0.57
N GLN A 39 2.70 3.43 1.37
CA GLN A 39 3.71 4.45 1.18
C GLN A 39 4.68 4.03 0.07
N LEU A 40 4.74 4.81 -1.01
CA LEU A 40 5.46 4.45 -2.22
C LEU A 40 6.97 4.70 -2.09
N SER A 41 7.76 3.67 -2.40
CA SER A 41 9.21 3.79 -2.58
C SER A 41 9.55 4.55 -3.86
N ARG A 42 10.82 4.88 -4.11
CA ARG A 42 11.24 5.47 -5.40
C ARG A 42 10.76 4.65 -6.60
N THR A 43 10.83 3.32 -6.51
CA THR A 43 10.32 2.40 -7.55
C THR A 43 8.80 2.47 -7.64
N GLY A 44 8.11 2.44 -6.50
CA GLY A 44 6.65 2.55 -6.44
C GLY A 44 6.14 3.85 -7.06
N LYS A 45 6.78 4.99 -6.76
CA LYS A 45 6.43 6.30 -7.35
C LYS A 45 6.56 6.30 -8.87
N ASN A 46 7.63 5.72 -9.40
CA ASN A 46 7.83 5.63 -10.84
C ASN A 46 6.79 4.75 -11.55
N GLN A 47 6.29 3.69 -10.88
CA GLN A 47 5.34 2.74 -11.48
C GLN A 47 3.88 3.14 -11.25
N LEU A 48 3.55 3.63 -10.06
CA LEU A 48 2.19 3.78 -9.55
C LEU A 48 1.88 5.23 -9.12
N GLY A 49 2.87 6.12 -9.10
CA GLY A 49 2.68 7.49 -8.62
C GLY A 49 1.64 8.28 -9.40
N HIS A 50 1.35 7.89 -10.65
CA HIS A 50 0.31 8.54 -11.47
C HIS A 50 -1.13 8.27 -10.97
N PHE A 51 -1.34 7.31 -10.05
CA PHE A 51 -2.64 7.06 -9.42
C PHE A 51 -2.95 7.99 -8.25
N ASN A 52 -2.02 8.88 -7.86
CA ASN A 52 -2.25 9.90 -6.84
C ASN A 52 -1.63 11.24 -7.29
N ARG A 53 -2.29 12.36 -6.97
CA ARG A 53 -1.85 13.71 -7.31
C ARG A 53 -0.44 14.06 -6.82
N ASP A 54 -0.06 13.62 -5.62
CA ASP A 54 1.29 13.83 -5.08
C ASP A 54 2.25 12.65 -5.36
N GLY A 55 1.70 11.55 -5.88
CA GLY A 55 2.38 10.29 -6.15
C GLY A 55 3.11 9.69 -4.95
N SER A 56 2.77 10.04 -3.71
CA SER A 56 3.54 9.64 -2.52
C SER A 56 3.03 8.37 -1.84
N HIS A 57 1.72 8.13 -1.89
CA HIS A 57 1.05 6.98 -1.30
C HIS A 57 -0.20 6.56 -2.09
N LEU A 58 -0.74 5.39 -1.79
CA LEU A 58 -2.02 4.91 -2.31
C LEU A 58 -2.82 4.24 -1.20
N ASN A 59 -4.13 4.47 -1.17
CA ASN A 59 -5.03 3.62 -0.40
C ASN A 59 -5.52 2.46 -1.25
N VAL A 60 -5.46 1.26 -0.69
CA VAL A 60 -5.89 0.03 -1.34
C VAL A 60 -6.88 -0.72 -0.43
N SER A 61 -8.06 -1.03 -0.94
CA SER A 61 -9.06 -1.83 -0.23
C SER A 61 -8.58 -3.28 -0.01
N LEU A 62 -9.29 -4.02 0.85
CA LEU A 62 -8.97 -5.44 1.12
C LEU A 62 -9.21 -6.36 -0.09
N ASP A 63 -9.99 -5.90 -1.07
CA ASP A 63 -10.19 -6.55 -2.37
C ASP A 63 -9.21 -6.05 -3.46
N GLY A 64 -8.21 -5.23 -3.10
CA GLY A 64 -7.11 -4.85 -3.98
C GLY A 64 -7.41 -3.68 -4.92
N LYS A 65 -8.48 -2.93 -4.70
CA LYS A 65 -8.81 -1.74 -5.51
C LYS A 65 -8.13 -0.51 -4.94
N ILE A 66 -7.62 0.35 -5.80
CA ILE A 66 -7.16 1.68 -5.40
C ILE A 66 -8.41 2.51 -5.06
N THR A 67 -8.47 3.07 -3.86
CA THR A 67 -9.66 3.75 -3.31
C THR A 67 -9.52 5.27 -3.24
N HIS A 68 -8.42 5.83 -3.74
CA HIS A 68 -8.23 7.28 -3.78
C HIS A 68 -9.38 7.99 -4.51
N LYS A 69 -9.70 9.20 -4.05
CA LYS A 69 -10.59 10.15 -4.71
C LYS A 69 -9.78 11.23 -5.41
#